data_AF-T1BYP5-F1
#
_entry.id   AF-T1BYP5-F1
#
_cell.length_a   1.000
_cell.length_b   1.000
_cell.length_c   1.000
_cell.angle_alpha   90.00
_cell.angle_beta   90.00
_cell.angle_gamma   90.00
#
_symmetry.space_group_name_H-M   'P 1'
#
loop_
_entity.id
_entity.type
_entity.pdbx_description
1 polymer ?
#
loop_
_entity_poly.entity_id
_entity_poly.type
_entity_poly.pdbx_seq_one_letter_code
_entity_poly.pdbx_strand_id
1 'polypeptide(L)'
;MSVQGGSGLTTVVGYAMQIAPGERLTARGEWVTNEKFGRQFKASGITRETPQDGEGLAKYMASALDGIGPEFAARLVAKFGAGLPEIIEKTPERLREVDGVGAKRVAAIVNAWGAKAAEAKSLAWLCGIGLSVKQAKVAQQLYGEKARAAIEMNPYRLADDLSGLGFLKVDVIARGLGIGAESDERVEAAILYCVRLAIDSGSCAVAAEQAARAALK
;
A
#
# COMPACT_ATOMS: atom_id res chain seq x y z
N MET A 1 9.44 -12.36 15.76
CA MET A 1 8.00 -12.72 15.70
C MET A 1 7.87 -14.20 16.04
N SER A 2 6.84 -14.60 16.79
CA SER A 2 6.50 -16.02 16.97
C SER A 2 5.66 -16.46 15.77
N VAL A 3 6.02 -17.58 15.16
CA VAL A 3 5.30 -18.17 14.01
C VAL A 3 4.76 -19.51 14.48
N GLN A 4 3.48 -19.81 14.22
CA GLN A 4 2.94 -21.14 14.50
C GLN A 4 3.78 -22.21 13.77
N GLY A 5 4.36 -23.15 14.54
CA GLY A 5 5.29 -24.16 14.03
C GLY A 5 6.78 -23.80 14.11
N GLY A 6 7.14 -22.64 14.67
CA GLY A 6 8.52 -22.25 14.97
C GLY A 6 8.83 -22.34 16.48
N SER A 7 10.03 -22.82 16.83
CA SER A 7 10.55 -22.79 18.20
C SER A 7 11.30 -21.47 18.44
N GLY A 8 10.60 -20.41 18.87
CA GLY A 8 11.20 -19.13 19.26
C GLY A 8 11.23 -18.06 18.17
N LEU A 9 12.18 -17.13 18.29
CA LEU A 9 12.26 -15.92 17.47
C LEU A 9 12.60 -16.29 16.02
N THR A 10 11.65 -16.06 15.11
CA THR A 10 11.73 -16.48 13.71
C THR A 10 11.95 -15.29 12.78
N THR A 11 12.85 -15.44 11.81
CA THR A 11 13.05 -14.50 10.70
C THR A 11 12.04 -14.78 9.59
N VAL A 12 11.24 -13.78 9.24
CA VAL A 12 10.27 -13.82 8.13
C VAL A 12 10.80 -12.98 6.98
N VAL A 13 10.85 -13.55 5.78
CA VAL A 13 11.24 -12.86 4.54
C VAL A 13 10.07 -12.79 3.58
N GLY A 14 9.78 -11.60 3.06
CA GLY A 14 8.65 -11.37 2.15
C GLY A 14 8.36 -9.88 1.96
N TYR A 15 7.40 -9.58 1.11
CA TYR A 15 6.94 -8.21 0.90
C TYR A 15 5.72 -7.94 1.77
N ALA A 16 5.81 -6.93 2.62
CA ALA A 16 4.70 -6.40 3.38
C ALA A 16 4.53 -4.91 3.11
N MET A 17 3.34 -4.39 3.42
CA MET A 17 3.12 -2.96 3.64
C MET A 17 4.08 -2.46 4.75
N GLN A 18 4.25 -1.16 4.97
CA GLN A 18 5.19 -0.65 5.99
C GLN A 18 4.79 -1.09 7.39
N ILE A 19 5.50 -2.02 8.03
CA ILE A 19 5.12 -2.57 9.35
C ILE A 19 5.52 -1.58 10.44
N ALA A 20 4.57 -1.21 11.30
CA ALA A 20 4.83 -0.34 12.45
C ALA A 20 5.02 -1.18 13.72
N PRO A 21 5.95 -0.79 14.62
CA PRO A 21 6.03 -1.34 15.96
C PRO A 21 4.67 -1.45 16.65
N GLY A 22 4.43 -2.58 17.31
CA GLY A 22 3.15 -2.85 17.98
C GLY A 22 2.15 -3.62 17.12
N GLU A 23 2.19 -3.51 15.78
CA GLU A 23 1.30 -4.27 14.88
C GLU A 23 1.46 -5.78 15.06
N ARG A 24 0.33 -6.51 15.04
CA ARG A 24 0.33 -7.96 14.95
C ARG A 24 0.33 -8.39 13.50
N LEU A 25 1.19 -9.35 13.16
CA LEU A 25 1.32 -9.85 11.79
C LEU A 25 0.95 -11.32 11.71
N THR A 26 0.19 -11.66 10.68
CA THR A 26 -0.08 -13.03 10.27
C THR A 26 0.57 -13.25 8.92
N ALA A 27 1.48 -14.22 8.83
CA ALA A 27 2.17 -14.57 7.59
C ALA A 27 1.76 -15.96 7.13
N ARG A 28 1.54 -16.12 5.82
CA ARG A 28 1.33 -17.42 5.15
C ARG A 28 2.48 -17.65 4.19
N GLY A 29 2.93 -18.90 4.05
CA GLY A 29 4.12 -19.21 3.28
C GLY A 29 4.73 -20.56 3.66
N GLU A 30 6.02 -20.68 3.40
CA GLU A 30 6.78 -21.92 3.54
C GLU A 30 8.07 -21.71 4.34
N TRP A 31 8.53 -22.75 5.01
CA TRP A 31 9.85 -22.76 5.64
C TRP A 31 10.91 -23.04 4.58
N VAL A 32 11.94 -22.20 4.53
CA VAL A 32 13.08 -22.35 3.63
C VAL A 32 14.38 -22.30 4.43
N THR A 33 15.40 -22.99 3.94
CA THR A 33 16.76 -22.91 4.50
C THR A 33 17.64 -22.19 3.50
N ASN A 34 18.14 -21.02 3.87
CA ASN A 34 19.10 -20.26 3.08
C ASN A 34 20.53 -20.64 3.49
N GLU A 35 21.42 -20.85 2.52
CA GLU A 35 22.81 -21.26 2.78
C GLU A 35 23.62 -20.25 3.61
N LYS A 36 23.32 -18.94 3.51
CA LYS A 36 24.00 -17.88 4.28
C LYS A 36 23.29 -17.52 5.59
N PHE A 37 21.96 -17.52 5.60
CA PHE A 37 21.17 -16.95 6.70
C PHE A 37 20.41 -18.00 7.54
N GLY A 38 20.53 -19.28 7.19
CA GLY A 38 19.88 -20.38 7.90
C GLY A 38 18.37 -20.44 7.64
N ARG A 39 17.62 -21.00 8.60
CA ARG A 39 16.19 -21.26 8.48
C ARG A 39 15.38 -19.96 8.57
N GLN A 40 14.57 -19.70 7.56
CA GLN A 40 13.70 -18.53 7.45
C GLN A 40 12.30 -18.95 7.03
N PHE A 41 11.29 -18.15 7.37
CA PHE A 41 9.94 -18.32 6.86
C PHE A 41 9.74 -17.40 5.65
N LYS A 42 9.59 -17.98 4.46
CA LYS A 42 9.34 -17.24 3.22
C LYS A 42 7.84 -17.01 3.09
N ALA A 43 7.41 -15.79 3.39
CA ALA A 43 6.01 -15.41 3.33
C ALA A 43 5.57 -15.16 1.88
N SER A 44 4.55 -15.89 1.43
CA SER A 44 3.80 -15.61 0.20
C SER A 44 2.72 -14.55 0.43
N GLY A 45 2.31 -14.31 1.68
CA GLY A 45 1.43 -13.22 2.06
C GLY A 45 1.60 -12.82 3.52
N ILE A 46 1.48 -11.52 3.81
CA ILE A 46 1.56 -10.96 5.16
C ILE A 46 0.35 -10.04 5.36
N THR A 47 -0.50 -10.37 6.32
CA THR A 47 -1.58 -9.51 6.80
C THR A 47 -1.18 -8.87 8.13
N ARG A 48 -1.66 -7.65 8.35
CA ARG A 48 -1.43 -6.89 9.58
C ARG A 48 -2.76 -6.62 10.26
N GLU A 49 -2.71 -6.51 11.56
CA GLU A 49 -3.84 -6.10 12.38
C GLU A 49 -3.40 -4.96 13.28
N THR A 50 -4.24 -3.91 13.34
CA THR A 50 -4.10 -2.85 14.33
C THR A 50 -4.12 -3.48 15.73
N PRO A 51 -3.20 -3.09 16.63
CA PRO A 51 -3.14 -3.70 17.95
C PRO A 51 -4.42 -3.43 18.73
N GLN A 52 -4.92 -4.47 19.40
CA GLN A 52 -6.10 -4.37 20.28
C GLN A 52 -5.72 -4.29 21.76
N ASP A 53 -4.45 -4.52 22.09
CA ASP A 53 -3.91 -4.35 23.43
C ASP A 53 -3.25 -2.97 23.58
N GLY A 54 -3.29 -2.42 24.79
CA GLY A 54 -2.81 -1.07 25.05
C GLY A 54 -1.31 -0.88 24.76
N GLU A 55 -0.48 -1.87 25.09
CA GLU A 55 0.97 -1.77 24.87
C GLU A 55 1.30 -1.71 23.37
N GLY A 56 0.69 -2.58 22.57
CA GLY A 56 0.80 -2.55 21.12
C GLY A 56 0.28 -1.25 20.53
N LEU A 57 -0.86 -0.73 21.01
CA LEU A 57 -1.43 0.51 20.51
C LEU A 57 -0.54 1.71 20.83
N ALA A 58 0.03 1.78 22.03
CA ALA A 58 0.96 2.86 22.40
C ALA A 58 2.21 2.84 21.51
N LYS A 59 2.78 1.65 21.25
CA LYS A 59 3.94 1.49 20.34
C LYS A 59 3.59 1.86 18.90
N TYR A 60 2.40 1.49 18.45
CA TYR A 60 1.91 1.85 17.11
C TYR A 60 1.80 3.36 16.97
N MET A 61 1.11 4.02 17.90
CA MET A 61 0.97 5.48 17.87
C MET A 61 2.32 6.20 17.91
N ALA A 62 3.23 5.74 18.76
CA ALA A 62 4.55 6.36 18.91
C ALA A 62 5.46 6.23 17.68
N SER A 63 5.20 5.23 16.83
CA SER A 63 6.05 4.91 15.68
C SER A 63 5.41 5.25 14.34
N ALA A 64 4.08 5.23 14.26
CA ALA A 64 3.32 5.48 13.05
C ALA A 64 2.79 6.92 12.96
N LEU A 65 2.60 7.62 14.07
CA LEU A 65 1.98 8.95 14.07
C LEU A 65 3.02 10.03 14.34
N ASP A 66 3.24 10.88 13.33
CA ASP A 66 4.18 11.99 13.44
C ASP A 66 3.77 12.95 14.57
N GLY A 67 4.73 13.30 15.43
CA GLY A 67 4.50 14.20 16.58
C GLY A 67 3.91 13.54 17.83
N ILE A 68 3.70 12.21 17.83
CA ILE A 68 3.28 11.45 19.01
C ILE A 68 4.46 10.62 19.52
N GLY A 69 5.02 11.02 20.67
CA GLY A 69 6.09 10.26 21.35
C GLY A 69 5.57 9.12 22.24
N PRO A 70 6.46 8.21 22.67
CA PRO A 70 6.09 7.02 23.45
C PRO A 70 5.39 7.33 24.78
N GLU A 71 5.87 8.31 25.54
CA GLU A 71 5.23 8.71 26.81
C GLU A 71 3.83 9.30 26.58
N PHE A 72 3.65 10.03 25.48
CA PHE A 72 2.36 10.63 25.18
C PHE A 72 1.35 9.59 24.70
N ALA A 73 1.78 8.67 23.84
CA ALA A 73 0.98 7.52 23.44
C ALA A 73 0.57 6.68 24.66
N ALA A 74 1.50 6.41 25.59
CA ALA A 74 1.22 5.67 26.82
C ALA A 74 0.15 6.35 27.68
N ARG A 75 0.16 7.69 27.80
CA ARG A 75 -0.88 8.43 28.55
C ARG A 75 -2.26 8.33 27.91
N LEU A 76 -2.35 8.46 26.58
CA LEU A 76 -3.61 8.32 25.85
C LEU A 76 -4.20 6.92 26.05
N VAL A 77 -3.36 5.89 25.89
CA VAL A 77 -3.77 4.50 26.10
C VAL A 77 -4.11 4.22 27.56
N ALA A 78 -3.39 4.79 28.54
CA ALA A 78 -3.70 4.60 29.96
C ALA A 78 -5.12 5.10 30.31
N LYS A 79 -5.58 6.17 29.65
CA LYS A 79 -6.93 6.71 29.87
C LYS A 79 -8.02 5.94 29.10
N PHE A 80 -7.75 5.60 27.84
CA PHE A 80 -8.80 5.14 26.92
C PHE A 80 -8.70 3.65 26.54
N GLY A 81 -7.59 2.99 26.87
CA GLY A 81 -7.34 1.60 26.57
C GLY A 81 -7.52 1.25 25.10
N ALA A 82 -8.12 0.08 24.85
CA ALA A 82 -8.43 -0.42 23.51
C ALA A 82 -9.49 0.42 22.77
N GLY A 83 -10.23 1.29 23.45
CA GLY A 83 -11.25 2.17 22.85
C GLY A 83 -10.69 3.45 22.23
N LEU A 84 -9.39 3.73 22.41
CA LEU A 84 -8.74 4.94 21.88
C LEU A 84 -8.93 5.15 20.36
N PRO A 85 -8.82 4.12 19.49
CA PRO A 85 -9.05 4.30 18.05
C PRO A 85 -10.45 4.85 17.74
N GLU A 86 -11.48 4.27 18.38
CA GLU A 86 -12.87 4.71 18.19
C GLU A 86 -13.08 6.13 18.70
N ILE A 87 -12.41 6.51 19.80
CA ILE A 87 -12.46 7.87 20.32
C ILE A 87 -11.83 8.86 19.36
N ILE A 88 -10.68 8.54 18.75
CA ILE A 88 -10.03 9.42 17.77
C ILE A 88 -10.93 9.64 16.55
N GLU A 89 -11.64 8.59 16.10
CA GLU A 89 -12.47 8.64 14.90
C GLU A 89 -13.85 9.27 15.11
N LYS A 90 -14.50 8.99 16.24
CA LYS A 90 -15.90 9.37 16.46
C LYS A 90 -16.10 10.53 17.44
N THR A 91 -15.26 10.63 18.47
CA THR A 91 -15.41 11.60 19.57
C THR A 91 -14.06 12.20 20.00
N PRO A 92 -13.30 12.84 19.09
CA PRO A 92 -11.93 13.27 19.36
C PRO A 92 -11.83 14.35 20.45
N GLU A 93 -12.91 15.07 20.75
CA GLU A 93 -13.00 16.02 21.85
C GLU A 93 -12.71 15.40 23.22
N ARG A 94 -13.01 14.11 23.39
CA ARG A 94 -12.71 13.36 24.62
C ARG A 94 -11.22 13.23 24.88
N LEU A 95 -10.37 13.34 23.86
CA LEU A 95 -8.91 13.32 24.05
C LEU A 95 -8.44 14.43 25.03
N ARG A 96 -9.23 15.50 25.21
CA ARG A 96 -8.97 16.56 26.19
C ARG A 96 -9.13 16.13 27.65
N GLU A 97 -9.73 14.96 27.91
CA GLU A 97 -9.78 14.35 29.25
C GLU A 97 -8.39 13.88 29.74
N VAL A 98 -7.36 13.91 28.87
CA VAL A 98 -5.97 13.58 29.21
C VAL A 98 -5.18 14.86 29.44
N ASP A 99 -4.48 14.92 30.58
CA ASP A 99 -3.68 16.08 30.95
C ASP A 99 -2.63 16.46 29.90
N GLY A 100 -2.62 17.74 29.52
CA GLY A 100 -1.73 18.27 28.48
C GLY A 100 -2.25 18.09 27.04
N VAL A 101 -3.47 17.62 26.85
CA VAL A 101 -4.11 17.53 25.52
C VAL A 101 -5.05 18.72 25.28
N GLY A 102 -4.49 19.80 24.74
CA GLY A 102 -5.27 20.96 24.28
C GLY A 102 -5.85 20.76 22.87
N ALA A 103 -6.70 21.70 22.44
CA ALA A 103 -7.38 21.66 21.14
C ALA A 103 -6.44 21.48 19.94
N LYS A 104 -5.29 22.18 19.92
CA LYS A 104 -4.28 22.02 18.85
C LYS A 104 -3.74 20.60 18.76
N ARG A 105 -3.56 19.95 19.91
CA ARG A 105 -2.99 18.60 19.99
C ARG A 105 -4.00 17.54 19.62
N VAL A 106 -5.28 17.75 19.96
CA VAL A 106 -6.40 16.94 19.42
C VAL A 106 -6.38 16.97 17.90
N ALA A 107 -6.33 18.16 17.29
CA ALA A 107 -6.30 18.30 15.84
C ALA A 107 -5.09 17.59 15.21
N ALA A 108 -3.90 17.72 15.81
CA ALA A 108 -2.71 17.01 15.34
C ALA A 108 -2.87 15.48 15.39
N ILE A 109 -3.43 14.93 16.47
CA ILE A 109 -3.68 13.47 16.60
C ILE A 109 -4.66 13.00 15.53
N VAL A 110 -5.79 13.70 15.37
CA VAL A 110 -6.81 13.36 14.38
C VAL A 110 -6.24 13.38 12.97
N ASN A 111 -5.46 14.42 12.64
CA ASN A 111 -4.83 14.54 11.32
C ASN A 111 -3.81 13.42 11.06
N ALA A 112 -2.92 13.14 12.02
CA ALA A 112 -1.93 12.08 11.87
C ALA A 112 -2.60 10.69 11.75
N TRP A 113 -3.63 10.44 12.57
CA TRP A 113 -4.40 9.19 12.52
C TRP A 113 -5.11 9.02 11.18
N GLY A 114 -5.80 10.08 10.72
CA GLY A 114 -6.49 10.11 9.43
C GLY A 114 -5.54 9.91 8.26
N ALA A 115 -4.36 10.54 8.28
CA ALA A 115 -3.34 10.36 7.26
C ALA A 115 -2.87 8.90 7.15
N LYS A 116 -2.63 8.23 8.28
CA LYS A 116 -2.26 6.81 8.29
C LYS A 116 -3.38 5.89 7.83
N ALA A 117 -4.63 6.17 8.20
CA ALA A 117 -5.77 5.43 7.69
C ALA A 117 -5.94 5.62 6.16
N ALA A 118 -5.76 6.84 5.65
CA ALA A 118 -5.81 7.14 4.23
C ALA A 118 -4.68 6.46 3.44
N GLU A 119 -3.46 6.45 3.98
CA GLU A 119 -2.31 5.76 3.40
C GLU A 119 -2.58 4.25 3.26
N ALA A 120 -3.10 3.63 4.33
CA ALA A 120 -3.45 2.21 4.35
C ALA A 120 -4.60 1.88 3.36
N LYS A 121 -5.63 2.73 3.30
CA LYS A 121 -6.76 2.56 2.37
C LYS A 121 -6.32 2.69 0.91
N SER A 122 -5.48 3.67 0.60
CA SER A 122 -4.91 3.85 -0.74
C SER A 122 -4.09 2.63 -1.15
N LEU A 123 -3.21 2.15 -0.26
CA LEU A 123 -2.37 0.98 -0.53
C LEU A 123 -3.20 -0.30 -0.72
N ALA A 124 -4.25 -0.49 0.08
CA ALA A 124 -5.19 -1.60 -0.06
C ALA A 124 -5.94 -1.55 -1.40
N TRP A 125 -6.38 -0.37 -1.83
CA TRP A 125 -7.03 -0.20 -3.12
C TRP A 125 -6.08 -0.51 -4.29
N LEU A 126 -4.84 -0.01 -4.25
CA LEU A 126 -3.82 -0.31 -5.27
C LEU A 126 -3.55 -1.81 -5.38
N CYS A 127 -3.45 -2.51 -4.25
CA CYS A 127 -3.31 -3.97 -4.28
C CYS A 127 -4.58 -4.65 -4.81
N GLY A 128 -5.76 -4.11 -4.47
CA GLY A 128 -7.06 -4.63 -4.89
C GLY A 128 -7.30 -4.56 -6.40
N ILE A 129 -6.72 -3.59 -7.10
CA ILE A 129 -6.79 -3.50 -8.57
C ILE A 129 -5.73 -4.39 -9.26
N GLY A 130 -4.93 -5.15 -8.50
CA GLY A 130 -4.00 -6.16 -9.03
C GLY A 130 -2.52 -5.78 -8.98
N LEU A 131 -2.13 -4.66 -8.36
CA LEU A 131 -0.72 -4.35 -8.15
C LEU A 131 -0.14 -5.22 -7.04
N SER A 132 1.11 -5.67 -7.21
CA SER A 132 1.87 -6.24 -6.10
C SER A 132 2.15 -5.19 -5.03
N VAL A 133 2.38 -5.62 -3.78
CA VAL A 133 2.73 -4.70 -2.67
C VAL A 133 3.93 -3.80 -3.01
N LYS A 134 4.91 -4.33 -3.75
CA LYS A 134 6.06 -3.55 -4.22
C LYS A 134 5.63 -2.45 -5.20
N GLN A 135 4.81 -2.79 -6.19
CA GLN A 135 4.30 -1.83 -7.18
C GLN A 135 3.39 -0.78 -6.55
N ALA A 136 2.51 -1.22 -5.64
CA ALA A 136 1.59 -0.33 -4.94
C ALA A 136 2.34 0.71 -4.08
N LYS A 137 3.43 0.33 -3.42
CA LYS A 137 4.32 1.27 -2.71
C LYS A 137 4.94 2.31 -3.64
N VAL A 138 5.46 1.88 -4.80
CA VAL A 138 6.05 2.80 -5.78
C VAL A 138 5.00 3.74 -6.34
N ALA A 139 3.82 3.24 -6.70
CA ALA A 139 2.70 4.07 -7.16
C ALA A 139 2.28 5.11 -6.11
N GLN A 140 2.23 4.72 -4.84
CA GLN A 140 1.91 5.64 -3.75
C GLN A 140 2.99 6.70 -3.54
N GLN A 141 4.27 6.36 -3.71
CA GLN A 141 5.36 7.35 -3.65
C GLN A 141 5.31 8.33 -4.82
N LEU A 142 4.93 7.86 -6.01
CA LEU A 142 4.88 8.69 -7.23
C LEU A 142 3.67 9.63 -7.24
N TYR A 143 2.49 9.13 -6.87
CA TYR A 143 1.23 9.89 -7.01
C TYR A 143 0.67 10.42 -5.68
N GLY A 144 1.18 9.96 -4.54
CA GLY A 144 0.75 10.40 -3.21
C GLY A 144 -0.74 10.15 -2.95
N GLU A 145 -1.39 11.12 -2.31
CA GLU A 145 -2.83 11.08 -2.00
C GLU A 145 -3.72 11.03 -3.25
N LYS A 146 -3.19 11.48 -4.40
CA LYS A 146 -3.92 11.50 -5.67
C LYS A 146 -3.77 10.21 -6.47
N ALA A 147 -3.09 9.19 -5.92
CA ALA A 147 -2.83 7.92 -6.61
C ALA A 147 -4.10 7.33 -7.24
N ARG A 148 -5.18 7.25 -6.46
CA ARG A 148 -6.45 6.71 -6.95
C ARG A 148 -7.00 7.50 -8.13
N ALA A 149 -7.16 8.82 -7.96
CA ALA A 149 -7.72 9.68 -9.00
C ALA A 149 -6.86 9.68 -10.27
N ALA A 150 -5.53 9.70 -10.13
CA ALA A 150 -4.60 9.66 -11.25
C ALA A 150 -4.73 8.35 -12.06
N ILE A 151 -4.86 7.21 -11.38
CA ILE A 151 -4.98 5.90 -12.00
C ILE A 151 -6.37 5.68 -12.61
N GLU A 152 -7.44 6.15 -11.95
CA GLU A 152 -8.80 6.12 -12.52
C GLU A 152 -8.91 7.00 -13.77
N MET A 153 -8.19 8.12 -13.82
CA MET A 153 -8.16 9.01 -14.99
C MET A 153 -7.37 8.41 -16.16
N ASN A 154 -6.18 7.85 -15.91
CA ASN A 154 -5.40 7.18 -16.94
C ASN A 154 -4.56 6.04 -16.34
N PRO A 155 -5.05 4.79 -16.37
CA PRO A 155 -4.34 3.65 -15.80
C PRO A 155 -3.09 3.26 -16.61
N TYR A 156 -3.02 3.63 -17.90
CA TYR A 156 -1.89 3.27 -18.77
C TYR A 156 -0.57 3.91 -18.37
N ARG A 157 -0.61 4.99 -17.57
CA ARG A 157 0.58 5.57 -16.93
C ARG A 157 1.34 4.56 -16.06
N LEU A 158 0.65 3.58 -15.48
CA LEU A 158 1.27 2.51 -14.72
C LEU A 158 2.28 1.70 -15.55
N ALA A 159 2.12 1.64 -16.87
CA ALA A 159 3.03 0.90 -17.75
C ALA A 159 4.38 1.59 -17.92
N ASP A 160 4.40 2.91 -17.86
CA ASP A 160 5.62 3.72 -17.95
C ASP A 160 6.25 3.96 -16.58
N ASP A 161 5.42 4.17 -15.55
CA ASP A 161 5.86 4.56 -14.22
C ASP A 161 6.32 3.37 -13.35
N LEU A 162 5.86 2.14 -13.65
CA LEU A 162 6.13 0.96 -12.82
C LEU A 162 6.82 -0.18 -13.58
N SER A 163 8.01 -0.56 -13.10
CA SER A 163 8.75 -1.70 -13.64
C SER A 163 7.95 -3.01 -13.55
N GLY A 164 7.94 -3.79 -14.64
CA GLY A 164 7.29 -5.11 -14.70
C GLY A 164 5.78 -5.10 -14.96
N LEU A 165 5.19 -3.92 -15.14
CA LEU A 165 3.85 -3.69 -15.66
C LEU A 165 3.95 -3.26 -17.12
N GLY A 166 3.80 -4.20 -18.06
CA GLY A 166 3.68 -3.85 -19.48
C GLY A 166 2.24 -3.51 -19.85
N PHE A 167 2.03 -2.93 -21.04
CA PHE A 167 0.71 -2.57 -21.57
C PHE A 167 -0.34 -3.66 -21.35
N LEU A 168 -0.04 -4.92 -21.72
CA LEU A 168 -1.00 -6.02 -21.58
C LEU A 168 -1.51 -6.23 -20.15
N LYS A 169 -0.64 -6.10 -19.14
CA LYS A 169 -1.05 -6.23 -17.73
C LYS A 169 -1.88 -5.03 -17.29
N VAL A 170 -1.48 -3.84 -17.73
CA VAL A 170 -2.19 -2.61 -17.41
C VAL A 170 -3.54 -2.54 -18.11
N ASP A 171 -3.67 -3.08 -19.31
CA ASP A 171 -4.95 -3.18 -20.05
C ASP A 171 -5.96 -4.07 -19.31
N VAL A 172 -5.49 -5.15 -18.66
CA VAL A 172 -6.34 -5.97 -17.78
C VAL A 172 -6.83 -5.17 -16.57
N ILE A 173 -5.95 -4.38 -15.94
CA ILE A 173 -6.31 -3.50 -14.82
C ILE A 173 -7.30 -2.43 -15.28
N ALA A 174 -7.02 -1.75 -16.40
CA ALA A 174 -7.83 -0.69 -16.98
C ALA A 174 -9.25 -1.16 -17.30
N ARG A 175 -9.39 -2.34 -17.94
CA ARG A 175 -10.69 -2.97 -18.19
C ARG A 175 -11.43 -3.30 -16.89
N GLY A 176 -10.70 -3.78 -15.87
CA GLY A 176 -11.27 -4.02 -14.53
C GLY A 176 -11.76 -2.75 -13.84
N LEU A 177 -11.19 -1.58 -14.18
CA LEU A 177 -11.64 -0.26 -13.74
C LEU A 177 -12.77 0.32 -14.61
N GLY A 178 -13.20 -0.38 -15.66
CA GLY A 178 -14.28 0.04 -16.55
C GLY A 178 -13.82 0.91 -17.73
N ILE A 179 -12.52 1.00 -18.01
CA ILE A 179 -12.01 1.70 -19.19
C ILE A 179 -12.37 0.91 -20.46
N GLY A 180 -13.05 1.59 -21.39
CA GLY A 180 -13.52 1.00 -22.65
C GLY A 180 -12.38 0.68 -23.62
N ALA A 181 -12.61 -0.31 -24.49
CA ALA A 181 -11.65 -0.72 -25.51
C ALA A 181 -11.29 0.40 -26.51
N GLU A 182 -12.21 1.35 -26.71
CA GLU A 182 -12.09 2.49 -27.63
C GLU A 182 -11.81 3.81 -26.90
N SER A 183 -11.43 3.77 -25.61
CA SER A 183 -11.01 4.98 -24.90
C SER A 183 -9.74 5.56 -25.53
N ASP A 184 -9.67 6.88 -25.63
CA ASP A 184 -8.53 7.59 -26.23
C ASP A 184 -7.22 7.21 -25.52
N GLU A 185 -7.25 7.10 -24.19
CA GLU A 185 -6.09 6.73 -23.38
C GLU A 185 -5.60 5.30 -23.69
N ARG A 186 -6.52 4.36 -23.91
CA ARG A 186 -6.16 2.98 -24.29
C ARG A 186 -5.57 2.95 -25.69
N VAL A 187 -6.20 3.61 -26.64
CA VAL A 187 -5.78 3.62 -28.05
C VAL A 187 -4.38 4.21 -28.17
N GLU A 188 -4.12 5.34 -27.51
CA GLU A 188 -2.79 5.95 -27.45
C GLU A 188 -1.74 4.97 -26.87
N ALA A 189 -2.02 4.41 -25.69
CA ALA A 189 -1.11 3.50 -25.02
C ALA A 189 -0.84 2.22 -25.84
N ALA A 190 -1.85 1.71 -26.52
CA ALA A 190 -1.76 0.53 -27.35
C ALA A 190 -0.94 0.78 -28.63
N ILE A 191 -1.09 1.95 -29.26
CA ILE A 191 -0.25 2.35 -30.40
C ILE A 191 1.22 2.45 -29.97
N LEU A 192 1.50 3.13 -28.85
CA LEU A 192 2.85 3.25 -28.31
C LEU A 192 3.44 1.87 -28.00
N TYR A 193 2.65 0.96 -27.45
CA TYR A 193 3.05 -0.42 -27.21
C TYR A 193 3.42 -1.17 -28.50
N CYS A 194 2.59 -1.07 -29.55
CA CYS A 194 2.88 -1.68 -30.85
C CYS A 194 4.17 -1.12 -31.49
N VAL A 195 4.39 0.18 -31.37
CA VAL A 195 5.63 0.82 -31.86
C VAL A 195 6.85 0.31 -31.09
N ARG A 196 6.77 0.24 -29.75
CA ARG A 196 7.88 -0.31 -28.92
C ARG A 196 8.19 -1.76 -29.29
N LEU A 197 7.17 -2.60 -29.49
CA LEU A 197 7.37 -3.98 -29.95
C LEU A 197 8.07 -4.07 -31.31
N ALA A 198 7.72 -3.20 -32.25
CA ALA A 198 8.35 -3.19 -33.56
C ALA A 198 9.83 -2.77 -33.47
N ILE A 199 10.14 -1.75 -32.67
CA ILE A 199 11.52 -1.33 -32.39
C ILE A 199 12.32 -2.50 -31.79
N ASP A 200 11.76 -3.21 -30.80
CA ASP A 200 12.41 -4.35 -30.16
C ASP A 200 12.65 -5.53 -31.14
N SER A 201 11.82 -5.63 -32.19
CA SER A 201 11.99 -6.60 -33.29
C SER A 201 13.00 -6.17 -34.36
N GLY A 202 13.63 -5.00 -34.21
CA GLY A 202 14.59 -4.44 -35.17
C GLY A 202 13.98 -3.63 -36.31
N SER A 203 12.68 -3.29 -36.21
CA SER A 203 12.00 -2.47 -37.21
C SER A 203 12.16 -0.98 -36.90
N CYS A 204 12.45 -0.17 -37.93
CA CYS A 204 12.60 1.30 -37.78
C CYS A 204 11.29 2.07 -38.01
N ALA A 205 10.22 1.41 -38.44
CA ALA A 205 8.94 2.04 -38.75
C ALA A 205 7.77 1.05 -38.55
N VAL A 206 6.59 1.59 -38.25
CA VAL A 206 5.31 0.86 -38.22
C VAL A 206 4.29 1.67 -39.01
N ALA A 207 3.55 1.02 -39.91
CA ALA A 207 2.46 1.68 -40.63
C ALA A 207 1.34 2.06 -39.65
N ALA A 208 0.87 3.31 -39.71
CA ALA A 208 -0.13 3.84 -38.78
C ALA A 208 -1.41 2.99 -38.71
N GLU A 209 -1.90 2.51 -39.86
CA GLU A 209 -3.07 1.64 -39.97
C GLU A 209 -2.86 0.28 -39.30
N GLN A 210 -1.64 -0.27 -39.38
CA GLN A 210 -1.28 -1.53 -38.75
C GLN A 210 -1.23 -1.38 -37.22
N ALA A 211 -0.65 -0.28 -36.73
CA ALA A 211 -0.61 0.03 -35.30
C ALA A 211 -2.03 0.26 -34.74
N ALA A 212 -2.86 1.05 -35.43
CA ALA A 212 -4.25 1.30 -35.03
C ALA A 212 -5.09 0.01 -35.00
N ARG A 213 -4.95 -0.84 -36.01
CA ARG A 213 -5.68 -2.12 -36.08
C ARG A 213 -5.21 -3.13 -35.03
N ALA A 214 -3.96 -3.07 -34.61
CA ALA A 214 -3.44 -3.87 -33.51
C ALA A 214 -3.90 -3.32 -32.14
N ALA A 215 -3.99 -2.00 -32.00
CA ALA A 215 -4.44 -1.32 -30.78
C ALA A 215 -5.91 -1.57 -30.44
N LEU A 216 -6.77 -1.73 -31.43
CA LEU A 216 -8.20 -1.98 -31.26
C LEU A 216 -8.56 -3.45 -30.99
N LYS A 217 -7.57 -4.35 -30.97
CA LYS A 217 -7.76 -5.77 -30.58
C LYS A 217 -7.54 -5.96 -29.06
#